data_AF-A0A9N9HQR3-F1
#
_entry.id   AF-A0A9N9HQR3-F1
#
_cell.length_a   1.000
_cell.length_b   1.000
_cell.length_c   1.000
_cell.angle_alpha   90.00
_cell.angle_beta   90.00
_cell.angle_gamma   90.00
#
_symmetry.space_group_name_H-M   'P 1'
#
loop_
_entity.id
_entity.type
_entity.pdbx_description
1 polymer ?
#
loop_
_entity_poly.entity_id
_entity_poly.type
_entity_poly.pdbx_seq_one_letter_code
_entity_poly.pdbx_strand_id
1 'polypeptide(L)'
;MFTNVLDITGGGFISNNRKEENEINFIFHVHMPENIDKIGQPVVLGDGKELGTWEQPNIKLHQPRPQNPTYWRSDSVTISLSIIAEGYDIQYKYAIREKE
;
A
#
# COMPACT_ATOMS: atom_id res chain seq x y z
N MET A 1 2.83 8.14 -15.83
CA MET A 1 3.24 7.20 -14.76
C MET A 1 3.38 8.04 -13.50
N PHE A 2 2.63 7.75 -12.42
CA PHE A 2 2.69 8.53 -11.19
C PHE A 2 3.31 7.68 -10.08
N THR A 3 4.38 8.17 -9.47
CA THR A 3 5.04 7.60 -8.29
C THR A 3 4.49 8.30 -7.05
N ASN A 4 3.96 7.55 -6.09
CA ASN A 4 3.69 8.09 -4.76
C ASN A 4 4.87 7.72 -3.85
N VAL A 5 5.44 8.72 -3.20
CA VAL A 5 6.51 8.57 -2.21
C VAL A 5 5.90 8.88 -0.86
N LEU A 6 6.07 7.98 0.12
CA LEU A 6 5.73 8.28 1.50
C LEU A 6 6.99 8.78 2.20
N ASP A 7 7.11 10.11 2.34
CA ASP A 7 8.14 10.74 3.16
C ASP A 7 7.73 10.61 4.63
N ILE A 8 8.53 9.88 5.39
CA ILE A 8 8.36 9.64 6.83
C ILE A 8 9.37 10.43 7.67
N THR A 9 10.09 11.37 7.07
CA THR A 9 11.00 12.23 7.80
C THR A 9 10.25 13.36 8.52
N GLY A 10 10.14 13.24 9.84
CA GLY A 10 9.95 14.39 10.73
C GLY A 10 8.50 14.84 10.99
N GLY A 11 7.67 13.97 11.57
CA GLY A 11 6.39 14.37 12.18
C GLY A 11 5.85 13.29 13.11
N GLY A 12 6.14 13.41 14.40
CA GLY A 12 5.95 12.35 15.39
C GLY A 12 4.52 11.81 15.54
N PHE A 13 4.37 10.50 15.40
CA PHE A 13 3.34 9.73 16.07
C PHE A 13 3.91 9.20 17.38
N ILE A 14 3.69 9.90 18.49
CA ILE A 14 4.05 9.38 19.83
C ILE A 14 2.90 8.48 20.30
N SER A 15 3.05 7.17 20.11
CA SER A 15 2.38 6.17 20.94
C SER A 15 3.28 5.88 22.15
N ASN A 16 2.83 6.30 23.33
CA ASN A 16 3.55 6.06 24.58
C ASN A 16 3.28 4.62 25.04
N ASN A 17 4.05 3.64 24.54
CA ASN A 17 4.30 2.37 25.24
C ASN A 17 5.56 1.68 24.69
N ARG A 18 6.58 1.57 25.54
CA ARG A 18 7.87 0.94 25.20
C ARG A 18 7.72 -0.59 25.11
N LYS A 19 7.49 -1.10 23.90
CA LYS A 19 7.89 -2.45 23.45
C LYS A 19 8.04 -2.42 21.93
N GLU A 20 9.28 -2.38 21.44
CA GLU A 20 9.71 -2.67 20.05
C GLU A 20 8.63 -2.53 18.95
N GLU A 21 8.10 -1.31 18.74
CA GLU A 21 7.19 -1.03 17.63
C GLU A 21 8.03 -0.77 16.37
N ASN A 22 8.69 -1.82 15.84
CA ASN A 22 9.40 -1.77 14.56
C ASN A 22 8.47 -2.08 13.39
N GLU A 23 7.18 -1.74 13.50
CA GLU A 23 6.17 -2.05 12.51
C GLU A 23 5.20 -0.87 12.40
N ILE A 24 4.83 -0.52 11.16
CA ILE A 24 3.75 0.43 10.88
C ILE A 24 2.67 -0.28 10.08
N ASN A 25 1.41 0.01 10.42
CA ASN A 25 0.25 -0.48 9.69
C ASN A 25 -0.28 0.60 8.74
N PHE A 26 -0.48 0.23 7.48
CA PHE A 26 -1.03 1.09 6.44
C PHE A 26 -2.26 0.49 5.81
N ILE A 27 -3.16 1.36 5.35
CA ILE A 27 -4.26 0.99 4.45
C ILE A 27 -4.10 1.84 3.20
N PHE A 28 -4.04 1.19 2.04
CA PHE A 28 -3.94 1.89 0.78
C PHE A 28 -5.33 2.24 0.27
N HIS A 29 -5.50 3.49 -0.15
CA HIS A 29 -6.75 4.04 -0.67
C HIS A 29 -6.52 4.64 -2.04
N VAL A 30 -7.38 4.35 -3.02
CA VAL A 30 -7.26 4.92 -4.36
C VAL A 30 -8.61 5.02 -5.05
N HIS A 31 -8.78 6.08 -5.84
CA HIS A 31 -9.89 6.19 -6.78
C HIS A 31 -9.44 5.73 -8.16
N MET A 32 -10.18 4.80 -8.75
CA MET A 32 -9.95 4.27 -10.08
C MET A 32 -11.19 4.45 -10.95
N PRO A 33 -11.06 4.44 -12.29
CA PRO A 33 -12.20 4.40 -13.18
C PRO A 33 -13.13 3.23 -12.87
N GLU A 34 -14.43 3.42 -13.12
CA GLU A 34 -15.39 2.33 -13.00
C GLU A 34 -15.04 1.17 -13.93
N ASN A 35 -15.44 -0.04 -13.56
CA ASN A 35 -15.24 -1.27 -14.33
C ASN A 35 -13.77 -1.71 -14.47
N ILE A 36 -12.85 -1.18 -13.67
CA ILE A 36 -11.45 -1.61 -13.66
C ILE A 36 -11.30 -3.11 -13.32
N ASP A 37 -12.23 -3.64 -12.53
CA ASP A 37 -12.38 -5.06 -12.18
C ASP A 37 -12.67 -5.97 -13.39
N LYS A 38 -13.21 -5.40 -14.48
CA LYS A 38 -13.40 -6.11 -15.75
C LYS A 38 -12.11 -6.22 -16.55
N ILE A 39 -11.18 -5.27 -16.36
CA ILE A 39 -9.89 -5.22 -17.04
C ILE A 39 -8.89 -6.13 -16.32
N GLY A 40 -8.91 -6.11 -14.97
CA GLY A 40 -8.01 -6.92 -14.17
C GLY A 40 -8.24 -6.74 -12.68
N GLN A 41 -7.31 -7.24 -11.87
CA GLN A 41 -7.31 -7.07 -10.42
C GLN A 41 -6.41 -5.89 -10.05
N PRO A 42 -6.94 -4.82 -9.44
CA PRO A 42 -6.11 -3.74 -8.92
C PRO A 42 -5.28 -4.20 -7.72
N VAL A 43 -4.00 -3.82 -7.72
CA VAL A 43 -2.99 -4.23 -6.73
C VAL A 43 -2.05 -3.07 -6.38
N VAL A 44 -1.33 -3.21 -5.27
CA VAL A 44 -0.22 -2.34 -4.87
C VAL A 44 1.08 -3.11 -5.00
N LEU A 45 2.09 -2.48 -5.58
CA LEU A 45 3.46 -2.96 -5.67
C LEU A 45 4.40 -1.89 -5.13
N GLY A 46 5.48 -2.28 -4.48
CA GLY A 46 6.44 -1.32 -3.96
C GLY A 46 7.67 -1.96 -3.35
N ASP A 47 8.42 -1.12 -2.65
CA ASP A 47 9.63 -1.49 -1.92
C ASP A 47 9.31 -2.36 -0.70
N GLY A 48 10.18 -3.33 -0.43
CA GLY A 48 10.03 -4.27 0.67
C GLY A 48 9.25 -5.52 0.29
N LYS A 49 9.52 -6.59 1.03
CA LYS A 49 8.91 -7.91 0.82
C LYS A 49 7.39 -7.85 1.02
N GLU A 50 6.92 -6.98 1.90
CA GLU A 50 5.53 -6.77 2.24
C GLU A 50 4.76 -6.14 1.07
N LEU A 51 5.41 -5.25 0.30
CA LEU A 51 4.86 -4.68 -0.94
C LEU A 51 5.23 -5.50 -2.20
N GLY A 52 5.91 -6.63 -2.01
CA GLY A 52 6.21 -7.60 -3.06
C GLY A 52 7.40 -7.27 -3.96
N THR A 53 8.27 -6.35 -3.54
CA THR A 53 9.54 -6.04 -4.21
C THR A 53 9.39 -5.75 -5.70
N TRP A 54 8.32 -5.03 -6.07
CA TRP A 54 7.93 -4.72 -7.46
C TRP A 54 7.57 -5.90 -8.37
N GLU A 55 7.62 -7.14 -7.90
CA GLU A 55 7.41 -8.34 -8.71
C GLU A 55 6.11 -9.07 -8.32
N GLN A 56 5.81 -9.13 -7.02
CA GLN A 56 4.72 -9.94 -6.49
C GLN A 56 3.55 -9.07 -6.01
N PRO A 57 2.32 -9.27 -6.53
CA PRO A 57 1.16 -8.50 -6.13
C PRO A 57 0.57 -9.01 -4.81
N ASN A 58 1.32 -8.79 -3.72
CA ASN A 58 0.94 -9.25 -2.37
C ASN A 58 -0.29 -8.50 -1.84
N ILE A 59 -0.48 -7.26 -2.28
CA ILE A 59 -1.54 -6.38 -1.80
C ILE A 59 -2.58 -6.23 -2.90
N LYS A 60 -3.74 -6.85 -2.68
CA LYS A 60 -4.90 -6.70 -3.55
C LYS A 60 -5.81 -5.60 -3.03
N LEU A 61 -6.36 -4.82 -3.94
CA LEU A 61 -7.37 -3.84 -3.62
C LEU A 61 -8.76 -4.41 -3.87
N HIS A 62 -9.71 -4.05 -3.02
CA HIS A 62 -11.11 -4.42 -3.13
C HIS A 62 -12.00 -3.19 -2.97
N GLN A 63 -13.21 -3.27 -3.51
CA GLN A 63 -14.24 -2.26 -3.29
C GLN A 63 -14.97 -2.57 -1.99
N PRO A 64 -14.88 -1.72 -0.95
CA PRO A 64 -15.52 -2.00 0.33
C PRO A 64 -17.04 -1.79 0.28
N ARG A 65 -17.53 -1.00 -0.69
CA ARG A 65 -18.97 -0.74 -0.88
C ARG A 65 -19.31 -0.73 -2.38
N PRO A 66 -20.30 -1.51 -2.82
CA PRO A 66 -20.76 -1.50 -4.21
C PRO A 66 -21.26 -0.13 -4.70
N GLN A 67 -21.70 0.72 -3.78
CA GLN A 67 -22.26 2.06 -4.05
C GLN A 67 -21.18 3.07 -4.49
N ASN A 68 -19.90 2.78 -4.26
CA ASN A 68 -18.78 3.64 -4.63
C ASN A 68 -17.89 2.91 -5.64
N PRO A 69 -18.30 2.81 -6.92
CA PRO A 69 -17.63 1.96 -7.91
C PRO A 69 -16.22 2.43 -8.26
N THR A 70 -15.86 3.66 -7.91
CA THR A 70 -14.52 4.19 -8.14
C THR A 70 -13.59 4.04 -6.94
N TYR A 71 -14.08 3.66 -5.76
CA TYR A 71 -13.27 3.64 -4.54
C TYR A 71 -12.75 2.24 -4.22
N TRP A 72 -11.42 2.15 -4.09
CA TRP A 72 -10.70 0.91 -3.83
C TRP A 72 -9.83 1.06 -2.59
N ARG A 73 -9.76 -0.01 -1.78
CA ARG A 73 -8.87 -0.07 -0.63
C ARG A 73 -8.21 -1.44 -0.46
N SER A 74 -7.07 -1.49 0.21
CA SER A 74 -6.47 -2.75 0.65
C SER A 74 -7.03 -3.19 2.01
N ASP A 75 -6.70 -4.41 2.40
CA ASP A 75 -6.65 -4.77 3.83
C ASP A 75 -5.49 -4.05 4.53
N SER A 76 -5.44 -4.10 5.87
CA SER A 76 -4.33 -3.54 6.63
C SER A 76 -3.03 -4.27 6.31
N VAL A 77 -1.99 -3.52 5.98
CA VAL A 77 -0.66 -4.04 5.65
C VAL A 77 0.32 -3.58 6.73
N THR A 78 0.98 -4.54 7.37
CA THR A 78 2.03 -4.28 8.35
C THR A 78 3.38 -4.29 7.65
N ILE A 79 4.15 -3.20 7.75
CA ILE A 79 5.50 -3.08 7.18
C ILE A 79 6.48 -2.90 8.32
N SER A 80 7.59 -3.64 8.28
CA SER A 80 8.65 -3.47 9.27
C SER A 80 9.45 -2.18 9.02
N LEU A 81 9.58 -1.37 10.07
CA LEU A 81 10.42 -0.18 10.14
C LEU A 81 11.92 -0.47 10.01
N SER A 82 12.33 -1.74 10.10
CA SER A 82 13.72 -2.13 9.79
C SER A 82 14.13 -1.73 8.36
N ILE A 83 13.18 -1.63 7.43
CA ILE A 83 13.39 -1.16 6.05
C ILE A 83 13.57 0.38 5.99
N ILE A 84 12.98 1.08 6.96
CA ILE A 84 12.89 2.55 7.04
C ILE A 84 14.02 3.16 7.87
N ALA A 85 14.59 2.40 8.81
CA ALA A 85 15.48 2.86 9.86
C ALA A 85 16.77 3.55 9.37
N GLU A 86 17.10 3.44 8.08
CA GLU A 86 18.25 4.10 7.45
C GLU A 86 17.89 5.37 6.66
N GLY A 87 16.68 5.91 6.80
CA GLY A 87 16.25 7.13 6.11
C GLY A 87 15.83 6.90 4.65
N TYR A 88 15.40 5.68 4.32
CA TYR A 88 14.87 5.35 3.00
C TYR A 88 13.37 5.60 2.95
N ASP A 89 12.95 6.33 1.93
CA ASP A 89 11.54 6.45 1.57
C ASP A 89 11.03 5.14 0.96
N ILE A 90 9.83 4.71 1.35
CA ILE A 90 9.15 3.59 0.71
C ILE A 90 8.44 4.11 -0.54
N GLN A 91 8.79 3.56 -1.70
CA GLN A 91 8.10 3.83 -2.95
C GLN A 91 7.07 2.74 -3.23
N TYR A 92 5.92 3.15 -3.75
CA TYR A 92 4.88 2.23 -4.18
C TYR A 92 4.09 2.77 -5.38
N LYS A 93 3.43 1.87 -6.11
CA LYS A 93 2.54 2.17 -7.22
C LYS A 93 1.32 1.28 -7.21
N TYR A 94 0.24 1.81 -7.77
CA TYR A 94 -0.93 1.05 -8.13
C TYR A 94 -0.75 0.42 -9.50
N ALA A 95 -1.13 -0.84 -9.65
CA ALA A 95 -1.08 -1.58 -10.91
C ALA A 95 -2.37 -2.38 -11.12
N ILE A 96 -2.63 -2.75 -12.37
CA ILE A 96 -3.71 -3.67 -12.74
C ILE A 96 -3.05 -4.97 -13.20
N ARG A 97 -3.31 -6.06 -12.48
CA ARG A 97 -2.86 -7.40 -12.88
C ARG A 97 -3.92 -8.03 -13.77
N GLU A 98 -3.53 -8.57 -14.92
CA GLU A 98 -4.42 -9.36 -15.76
C GLU A 98 -4.94 -10.58 -15.00
N LYS A 99 -6.18 -11.00 -15.29
CA LYS A 99 -6.75 -12.22 -14.73
C LYS A 99 -6.12 -13.40 -15.48
N GLU A 100 -5.36 -14.24 -14.77
CA GLU A 100 -4.98 -15.58 -15.25
C GLU A 100 -6.22 -16.47 -15.43
#